data_AF-A0A3M2HT56-F1
#
_entry.id   AF-A0A3M2HT56-F1
#
_cell.length_a   1.000
_cell.length_b   1.000
_cell.length_c   1.000
_cell.angle_alpha   90.00
_cell.angle_beta   90.00
_cell.angle_gamma   90.00
#
_symmetry.space_group_name_H-M   'P 1'
#
loop_
_entity.id
_entity.type
_entity.pdbx_description
1 polymer ?
#
loop_
_entity_poly.entity_id
_entity_poly.type
_entity_poly.pdbx_seq_one_letter_code
_entity_poly.pdbx_strand_id
1 'polypeptide(L)' 'MKDIFFFDSMLTPKIIIFIYWLGLISVIIGALGSMFSGYGGFWSGLGILVFGLIGTRIWCELLIVLFKINENLQKIANRQ' A
#
# COMPACT_ATOMS: atom_id res chain seq x y z
N MET A 1 9.66 -29.14 -5.00
CA MET A 1 8.46 -28.32 -5.24
C MET A 1 7.64 -28.18 -3.95
N LYS A 2 8.22 -27.62 -2.87
CA LYS A 2 7.49 -27.39 -1.63
C LYS A 2 8.13 -26.34 -0.71
N ASP A 3 8.88 -25.39 -1.30
CA ASP A 3 9.57 -24.32 -0.55
C ASP A 3 9.16 -22.92 -1.02
N ILE A 4 8.08 -22.81 -1.80
CA ILE A 4 7.48 -21.51 -2.18
C ILE A 4 6.62 -20.95 -1.03
N PHE A 5 6.42 -21.74 0.04
CA PHE A 5 5.66 -21.38 1.24
C PHE A 5 6.55 -20.92 2.41
N PHE A 6 7.86 -20.74 2.22
CA PHE A 6 8.72 -19.97 3.16
C PHE A 6 8.50 -18.44 3.05
N PHE A 7 7.33 -18.04 2.54
CA PHE A 7 6.88 -16.65 2.49
C PHE A 7 6.26 -16.15 3.80
N ASP A 8 6.03 -17.03 4.78
CA ASP A 8 5.02 -16.77 5.81
C ASP A 8 5.46 -15.94 7.03
N SER A 9 6.75 -15.66 7.24
CA SER A 9 7.14 -14.87 8.44
C SER A 9 8.16 -13.74 8.19
N MET A 10 8.55 -13.47 6.93
CA MET A 10 9.49 -12.37 6.64
C MET A 10 9.22 -11.61 5.33
N LEU A 11 8.49 -12.20 4.38
CA LEU A 11 8.26 -11.59 3.06
C LEU A 11 7.05 -10.68 3.02
N THR A 12 5.99 -11.05 3.73
CA THR A 12 4.72 -10.33 3.76
C THR A 12 4.87 -8.85 4.12
N PRO A 13 5.57 -8.45 5.20
CA PRO A 13 5.77 -7.03 5.50
C PRO A 13 6.60 -6.28 4.43
N LYS A 14 7.62 -6.90 3.84
CA LYS A 14 8.47 -6.26 2.80
C LYS A 14 7.72 -6.01 1.50
N ILE A 15 6.85 -6.94 1.11
CA ILE A 15 6.02 -6.81 -0.10
C ILE A 15 5.00 -5.69 0.02
N ILE A 16 4.41 -5.50 1.20
CA ILE A 16 3.47 -4.39 1.41
C ILE A 16 4.17 -3.04 1.30
N ILE A 17 5.41 -2.92 1.80
CA ILE A 17 6.23 -1.70 1.66
C ILE A 17 6.48 -1.39 0.18
N PHE A 18 6.73 -2.42 -0.64
CA PHE A 18 6.91 -2.28 -2.09
C PHE A 18 5.62 -1.81 -2.79
N ILE A 19 4.47 -2.43 -2.46
CA ILE A 19 3.16 -2.02 -2.98
C ILE A 19 2.81 -0.59 -2.55
N TYR A 20 3.14 -0.21 -1.32
CA TYR A 20 2.94 1.14 -0.80
C TYR A 20 3.70 2.18 -1.63
N TRP A 21 4.99 1.94 -1.90
CA TRP A 21 5.78 2.84 -2.75
C TRP A 21 5.23 2.93 -4.17
N LEU A 22 4.80 1.80 -4.76
CA LEU A 22 4.15 1.78 -6.08
C LEU A 22 2.84 2.57 -6.10
N GLY A 23 1.99 2.41 -5.08
CA GLY A 23 0.74 3.14 -4.92
C GLY A 23 0.96 4.65 -4.74
N LEU A 24 2.00 5.03 -4.03
CA LEU A 24 2.35 6.44 -3.85
C LEU A 24 2.83 7.07 -5.17
N ILE A 25 3.66 6.35 -5.93
CA ILE A 25 4.10 6.77 -7.26
C ILE A 25 2.90 6.91 -8.21
N SER A 26 1.96 5.98 -8.21
CA SER A 26 0.80 6.05 -9.10
C SER A 26 -0.13 7.22 -8.78
N VAL A 27 -0.33 7.57 -7.50
CA VAL A 27 -1.07 8.78 -7.10
C VAL A 27 -0.35 10.04 -7.56
N ILE A 28 0.97 10.12 -7.42
CA ILE A 28 1.76 11.28 -7.88
C ILE A 28 1.64 11.44 -9.39
N ILE A 29 1.79 10.35 -10.16
CA ILE A 29 1.69 10.39 -11.62
C ILE A 29 0.27 10.74 -12.06
N GLY A 30 -0.75 10.17 -11.42
CA GLY A 30 -2.16 10.45 -11.71
C GLY A 30 -2.54 11.90 -11.42
N ALA A 31 -2.03 12.45 -10.32
CA ALA A 31 -2.26 13.84 -9.98
C ALA A 31 -1.50 14.82 -10.88
N LEU A 32 -0.25 14.53 -11.24
CA LEU A 32 0.49 15.31 -12.24
C LEU A 32 -0.22 15.26 -13.59
N GLY A 33 -0.64 14.08 -14.06
CA GLY A 33 -1.36 13.92 -15.32
C GLY A 33 -2.67 14.72 -15.37
N SER A 34 -3.42 14.73 -14.27
CA SER A 34 -4.66 15.53 -14.15
C SER A 34 -4.41 17.03 -14.04
N MET A 35 -3.28 17.47 -13.45
CA MET A 35 -2.89 18.88 -13.46
C MET A 35 -2.54 19.40 -14.86
N PHE A 36 -1.98 18.55 -15.73
CA PHE A 36 -1.62 18.92 -17.10
C PHE A 36 -2.77 18.76 -18.12
N SER A 37 -3.94 18.25 -17.75
CA SER A 37 -5.01 17.88 -18.70
C SER A 37 -5.96 19.02 -19.13
N GLY A 38 -5.68 20.30 -18.85
CA GLY A 38 -6.44 21.45 -19.37
C GLY A 38 -7.16 22.34 -18.33
N TYR A 39 -7.91 23.35 -18.80
CA TYR A 39 -8.61 24.38 -18.00
C TYR A 39 -9.52 23.75 -16.91
N GLY A 40 -9.03 23.72 -15.66
CA GLY A 40 -9.72 23.12 -14.50
C GLY A 40 -9.03 21.88 -13.90
N GLY A 41 -8.05 21.30 -14.60
CA GLY A 41 -7.27 20.14 -14.17
C GLY A 41 -6.48 20.36 -12.87
N PHE A 42 -6.13 21.61 -12.54
CA PHE A 42 -5.43 21.94 -11.31
C PHE A 42 -6.23 21.60 -10.04
N TRP A 43 -7.52 21.91 -10.01
CA TRP A 43 -8.39 21.59 -8.87
C TRP A 43 -8.65 20.08 -8.76
N SER A 44 -8.82 19.41 -9.91
CA SER A 44 -8.94 17.95 -10.00
C SER A 44 -7.69 17.26 -9.48
N GLY A 45 -6.50 17.66 -9.96
CA GLY A 45 -5.22 17.11 -9.52
C GLY A 45 -4.90 17.40 -8.06
N LEU A 46 -5.31 18.56 -7.53
CA LEU A 46 -5.18 18.87 -6.11
C LEU A 46 -6.06 17.94 -5.26
N GLY A 47 -7.30 17.69 -5.70
CA GLY A 47 -8.19 16.73 -5.06
C GLY A 47 -7.63 15.30 -5.08
N ILE A 48 -7.09 14.87 -6.22
CA ILE A 48 -6.47 13.54 -6.38
C ILE A 48 -5.18 13.43 -5.54
N LEU A 49 -4.37 14.49 -5.44
CA LEU A 49 -3.21 14.50 -4.55
C LEU A 49 -3.63 14.28 -3.10
N VAL A 50 -4.58 15.09 -2.60
CA VAL A 50 -4.97 15.07 -1.19
C VAL A 50 -5.70 13.77 -0.85
N PHE A 51 -6.77 13.44 -1.57
CA PHE A 51 -7.53 12.22 -1.31
C PHE A 51 -6.75 10.95 -1.67
N GLY A 52 -5.95 10.96 -2.74
CA GLY A 52 -5.14 9.83 -3.15
C GLY A 52 -4.01 9.54 -2.16
N LEU A 53 -3.28 10.56 -1.68
CA LEU A 53 -2.23 10.36 -0.68
C LEU A 53 -2.80 9.86 0.64
N ILE A 54 -3.89 10.48 1.12
CA ILE A 54 -4.54 10.08 2.38
C ILE A 54 -5.12 8.67 2.25
N GLY A 55 -5.82 8.38 1.16
CA GLY A 55 -6.39 7.06 0.88
C GLY A 55 -5.33 5.97 0.79
N THR A 56 -4.25 6.19 0.03
CA THR A 56 -3.13 5.24 -0.08
C THR A 56 -2.44 5.02 1.26
N ARG A 57 -2.27 6.05 2.10
CA ARG A 57 -1.70 5.91 3.45
C ARG A 57 -2.56 5.03 4.34
N ILE A 58 -3.84 5.36 4.46
CA ILE A 58 -4.79 4.61 5.30
C ILE A 58 -4.89 3.16 4.85
N TRP A 59 -5.02 2.93 3.54
CA TRP A 59 -5.14 1.58 2.99
C TRP A 59 -3.87 0.76 3.24
N CYS A 60 -2.68 1.35 3.02
CA CYS A 60 -1.42 0.66 3.24
C CYS A 60 -1.13 0.39 4.72
N GLU A 61 -1.43 1.33 5.62
CA GLU A 61 -1.30 1.09 7.07
C GLU A 61 -2.23 -0.03 7.54
N LEU A 62 -3.48 -0.05 7.08
CA LEU A 62 -4.43 -1.14 7.37
C LEU A 62 -3.90 -2.50 6.89
N LEU A 63 -3.36 -2.58 5.67
CA LEU A 63 -2.75 -3.81 5.17
C LEU A 63 -1.58 -4.27 6.04
N ILE A 64 -0.66 -3.36 6.39
CA ILE A 64 0.48 -3.68 7.26
C ILE A 64 0.00 -4.19 8.63
N VAL A 65 -0.98 -3.53 9.23
CA VAL A 65 -1.56 -3.92 10.53
C VAL A 65 -2.19 -5.31 10.44
N LEU A 66 -2.98 -5.58 9.41
CA LEU A 66 -3.68 -6.85 9.23
C LEU A 66 -2.71 -8.02 9.05
N PHE A 67 -1.65 -7.81 8.27
CA PHE A 67 -0.58 -8.80 8.13
C PHE A 67 0.26 -8.97 9.39
N LYS A 68 0.47 -7.89 10.16
CA LYS A 68 1.14 -7.98 11.46
C LYS A 68 0.30 -8.73 12.49
N ILE A 69 -1.03 -8.60 12.45
CA ILE A 69 -1.93 -9.42 13.26
C ILE A 69 -1.81 -10.89 12.86
N ASN A 70 -1.81 -11.19 11.55
CA ASN A 70 -1.64 -12.55 11.04
C ASN A 70 -0.33 -13.21 11.53
N GLU A 71 0.81 -12.51 11.44
CA GLU A 71 2.09 -13.01 11.97
C GLU A 71 2.04 -13.28 13.48
N ASN A 72 1.41 -12.39 14.26
CA ASN A 72 1.28 -12.57 15.70
C ASN A 72 0.38 -13.76 16.04
N LEU A 73 -0.71 -13.96 15.29
CA LEU A 73 -1.62 -15.09 15.44
C LEU A 73 -0.91 -16.42 15.11
N GLN A 74 -0.11 -16.44 14.04
CA GLN A 74 0.68 -17.62 13.66
C GLN A 74 1.75 -17.96 14.71
N LYS A 75 2.38 -16.95 15.33
CA LYS A 75 3.31 -17.15 16.45
C LYS A 75 2.67 -17.74 17.70
N ILE A 76 1.41 -17.40 17.98
CA ILE A 76 0.66 -17.97 19.11
C ILE A 76 0.25 -19.42 18.79
N ALA A 77 -0.21 -19.70 17.58
CA ALA A 77 -0.60 -21.04 17.16
C ALA A 77 0.56 -22.05 17.18
N ASN A 78 1.79 -21.65 16.82
CA ASN A 78 2.98 -22.50 16.85
C ASN A 78 3.63 -22.63 18.26
N ARG A 79 3.08 -21.97 19.29
CA ARG A 79 3.53 -22.12 20.68
C ARG A 79 2.78 -23.21 21.45
N GLN A 80 1.86 -23.92 20.80
CA GLN A 80 1.28 -25.18 21.26
C GLN A 80 1.84 -26.33 20.45
#